data_AF-A0A810NA62-F1
#
_entry.id   AF-A0A810NA62-F1
#
_cell.length_a   1.000
_cell.length_b   1.000
_cell.length_c   1.000
_cell.angle_alpha   90.00
_cell.angle_beta   90.00
_cell.angle_gamma   90.00
#
_symmetry.space_group_name_H-M   'P 1'
#
loop_
_entity.id
_entity.type
_entity.pdbx_description
1 polymer ?
#
loop_
_entity_poly.entity_id
_entity_poly.type
_entity_poly.pdbx_seq_one_letter_code
_entity_poly.pdbx_strand_id
1 'polypeptide(L)'
;MSTMNDSEKPLLRPGRAGTWVAVLLAVTVLTWLVVGVATALGGWIGWLVAAVPIVVFIALPFSLYWLSEGRTGPSWVALIFTIALLVTAVAVPGDRYMRAVGTPVTATVSDVSCSYENRSGRCLYDYTLRGPDGRTLPGAFQDTVEYPPGSSLSVVADPRGVIAPRLAADLETTWIFDIATLVAFAGFAATAVLAAVLGERRRRELAATAGERTRVRKPGGGSGAKRGSGRKKRGR
;
A
#
# COMPACT_ATOMS: atom_id res chain seq x y z
N MET A 1 13.60 -56.89 9.98
CA MET A 1 13.41 -56.11 8.74
C MET A 1 12.03 -55.50 8.83
N SER A 2 11.93 -54.27 9.36
CA SER A 2 10.65 -53.58 9.61
C SER A 2 10.55 -52.42 8.64
N THR A 3 9.70 -52.57 7.64
CA THR A 3 9.28 -51.52 6.71
C THR A 3 7.93 -51.00 7.17
N MET A 4 7.88 -49.80 7.76
CA MET A 4 6.66 -49.01 8.00
C MET A 4 7.07 -47.75 8.76
N ASN A 5 6.67 -46.53 8.41
CA ASN A 5 5.81 -46.07 7.34
C ASN A 5 6.16 -44.58 7.16
N ASP A 6 6.77 -44.22 6.04
CA ASP A 6 6.68 -42.86 5.50
C ASP A 6 5.22 -42.65 5.10
N SER A 7 4.56 -41.59 5.60
CA SER A 7 3.44 -40.87 4.93
C SER A 7 2.42 -40.25 5.90
N GLU A 8 2.87 -39.69 7.02
CA GLU A 8 2.12 -38.58 7.62
C GLU A 8 2.94 -37.31 7.42
N LYS A 9 2.96 -36.79 6.18
CA LYS A 9 3.30 -35.38 6.00
C LYS A 9 2.17 -34.60 6.66
N PRO A 10 2.40 -33.92 7.81
CA PRO A 10 1.35 -33.14 8.43
C PRO A 10 0.90 -32.13 7.39
N LEU A 11 -0.36 -32.23 7.00
CA LEU A 11 -1.06 -31.20 6.24
C LEU A 11 -0.83 -29.90 7.00
N LEU A 12 0.08 -29.08 6.49
CA LEU A 12 0.40 -27.76 6.99
C LEU A 12 -0.88 -26.94 6.90
N ARG A 13 -1.67 -26.98 7.97
CA ARG A 13 -2.76 -26.03 8.15
C ARG A 13 -2.10 -24.66 8.03
N PRO A 14 -2.58 -23.79 7.13
CA PRO A 14 -2.01 -22.47 6.98
C PRO A 14 -1.98 -21.82 8.36
N GLY A 15 -0.78 -21.52 8.84
CA GLY A 15 -0.60 -20.92 10.16
C GLY A 15 -1.42 -19.64 10.23
N ARG A 16 -1.93 -19.30 11.42
CA ARG A 16 -2.76 -18.10 11.64
C ARG A 16 -2.15 -16.84 10.98
N ALA A 17 -0.82 -16.72 10.91
CA ALA A 17 -0.16 -15.60 10.24
C ALA A 17 -0.38 -15.55 8.73
N GLY A 18 -0.45 -16.70 8.04
CA GLY A 18 -0.74 -16.76 6.61
C GLY A 18 -2.12 -16.19 6.28
N THR A 19 -3.12 -16.48 7.12
CA THR A 19 -4.45 -15.87 7.03
C THR A 19 -4.41 -14.35 7.22
N TRP A 20 -3.63 -13.83 8.18
CA TRP A 20 -3.53 -12.39 8.40
C TRP A 20 -2.85 -11.65 7.25
N VAL A 21 -1.80 -12.23 6.65
CA VAL A 21 -1.15 -11.66 5.47
C VAL A 21 -2.10 -11.64 4.27
N ALA A 22 -2.82 -12.74 4.04
CA ALA A 22 -3.82 -12.81 2.98
C ALA A 22 -4.93 -11.77 3.17
N VAL A 23 -5.41 -11.58 4.40
CA VAL A 23 -6.41 -10.55 4.73
C VAL A 23 -5.85 -9.15 4.51
N LEU A 24 -4.63 -8.86 4.97
CA LEU A 24 -4.00 -7.55 4.75
C LEU A 24 -3.81 -7.25 3.27
N LEU A 25 -3.33 -8.22 2.48
CA LEU A 25 -3.19 -8.06 1.03
C LEU A 25 -4.56 -7.85 0.36
N ALA A 26 -5.57 -8.65 0.72
CA ALA A 26 -6.91 -8.52 0.18
C ALA A 26 -7.52 -7.14 0.49
N VAL A 27 -7.41 -6.67 1.75
CA VAL A 27 -7.86 -5.32 2.15
C VAL A 27 -7.10 -4.24 1.39
N THR A 28 -5.78 -4.40 1.23
CA THR A 28 -4.94 -3.43 0.49
C THR A 28 -5.38 -3.33 -0.97
N VAL A 29 -5.58 -4.46 -1.64
CA VAL A 29 -6.05 -4.53 -3.04
C VAL A 29 -7.46 -3.95 -3.17
N LEU A 30 -8.37 -4.31 -2.27
CA LEU A 30 -9.76 -3.82 -2.30
C LEU A 30 -9.81 -2.31 -2.08
N THR A 31 -9.00 -1.80 -1.15
CA THR A 31 -8.85 -0.37 -0.90
C THR A 31 -8.34 0.34 -2.15
N TRP A 32 -7.33 -0.21 -2.82
CA TRP A 32 -6.81 0.32 -4.09
C TRP A 32 -7.84 0.38 -5.21
N LEU A 33 -8.65 -0.67 -5.34
CA LEU A 33 -9.76 -0.71 -6.30
C LEU A 33 -10.78 0.40 -6.02
N VAL A 34 -11.15 0.60 -4.75
CA VAL A 34 -12.08 1.65 -4.33
C VAL A 34 -11.48 3.04 -4.55
N VAL A 35 -10.20 3.25 -4.24
CA VAL A 35 -9.50 4.53 -4.49
C VAL A 35 -9.51 4.86 -5.96
N GLY A 36 -9.07 3.92 -6.81
CA GLY A 36 -8.96 4.14 -8.25
C GLY A 36 -10.30 4.45 -8.91
N VAL A 37 -11.38 3.80 -8.47
CA VAL A 37 -12.73 4.10 -8.94
C VAL A 37 -13.20 5.47 -8.45
N ALA A 38 -12.94 5.81 -7.18
CA ALA A 38 -13.38 7.08 -6.61
C ALA A 38 -12.61 8.29 -7.17
N THR A 39 -11.31 8.16 -7.45
CA THR A 39 -10.52 9.21 -8.09
C THR A 39 -10.91 9.39 -9.56
N ALA A 40 -11.25 8.30 -10.27
CA ALA A 40 -11.75 8.38 -11.64
C ALA A 40 -13.11 9.08 -11.76
N LEU A 41 -13.94 9.07 -10.70
CA LEU A 41 -15.26 9.70 -10.70
C LEU A 41 -15.23 11.23 -10.53
N GLY A 42 -14.07 11.84 -10.28
CA GLY A 42 -13.88 13.30 -10.32
C GLY A 42 -14.86 14.10 -9.47
N GLY A 43 -14.51 14.39 -8.21
CA GLY A 43 -15.32 15.27 -7.34
C GLY A 43 -14.85 15.32 -5.91
N TRP A 44 -15.45 16.19 -5.09
CA TRP A 44 -15.14 16.33 -3.66
C TRP A 44 -15.39 15.02 -2.86
N ILE A 45 -16.32 14.19 -3.32
CA ILE A 45 -16.58 12.85 -2.79
C ILE A 45 -15.39 11.92 -3.07
N GLY A 46 -14.72 12.07 -4.22
CA GLY A 46 -13.49 11.33 -4.54
C GLY A 46 -12.37 11.60 -3.53
N TRP A 47 -12.27 12.83 -3.02
CA TRP A 47 -11.30 13.17 -1.96
C TRP A 47 -11.62 12.53 -0.62
N LEU A 48 -12.89 12.50 -0.20
CA LEU A 48 -13.31 11.84 1.04
C LEU A 48 -13.14 10.32 0.97
N VAL A 49 -13.45 9.72 -0.18
CA VAL A 49 -13.27 8.29 -0.41
C VAL A 49 -11.80 7.92 -0.59
N ALA A 50 -10.95 8.83 -1.09
CA ALA A 50 -9.49 8.66 -1.13
C ALA A 50 -8.83 8.87 0.24
N ALA A 51 -9.42 9.66 1.14
CA ALA A 51 -8.88 9.93 2.47
C ALA A 51 -8.92 8.70 3.41
N VAL A 52 -9.97 7.87 3.32
CA VAL A 52 -10.08 6.62 4.09
C VAL A 52 -8.90 5.66 3.85
N PRO A 53 -8.53 5.36 2.59
CA PRO A 53 -7.31 4.66 2.21
C PRO A 53 -6.04 5.25 2.82
N ILE A 54 -5.88 6.58 2.76
CA ILE A 54 -4.71 7.27 3.32
C ILE A 54 -4.58 6.96 4.82
N VAL A 55 -5.69 7.02 5.57
CA VAL A 55 -5.70 6.71 7.00
C VAL A 55 -5.35 5.23 7.26
N VAL A 56 -5.94 4.31 6.49
CA VAL A 56 -5.62 2.87 6.60
C VAL A 56 -4.14 2.62 6.31
N PHE A 57 -3.60 3.25 5.27
CA PHE A 57 -2.21 3.11 4.84
C PHE A 57 -1.22 3.74 5.82
N ILE A 58 -1.56 4.86 6.46
CA ILE A 58 -0.76 5.43 7.54
C ILE A 58 -0.81 4.54 8.78
N ALA A 59 -1.97 3.96 9.11
CA ALA A 59 -2.12 3.09 10.27
C ALA A 59 -1.41 1.73 10.10
N LEU A 60 -1.22 1.25 8.88
CA LEU A 60 -0.69 -0.07 8.57
C LEU A 60 0.79 -0.29 8.99
N PRO A 61 1.75 0.61 8.72
CA PRO A 61 3.13 0.50 9.22
C PRO A 61 3.20 0.63 10.74
N PHE A 62 2.31 1.40 11.38
CA PHE A 62 2.19 1.43 12.84
C PHE A 62 1.65 0.11 13.40
N SER A 63 0.68 -0.49 12.72
CA SER A 63 0.16 -1.82 13.05
C SER A 63 1.24 -2.90 12.88
N LEU A 64 2.04 -2.82 11.81
CA LEU A 64 3.18 -3.70 11.56
C LEU A 64 4.31 -3.51 12.59
N TYR A 65 4.55 -2.27 13.04
CA TYR A 65 5.48 -1.99 14.14
C TYR A 65 5.04 -2.62 15.46
N TRP A 66 3.74 -2.59 15.73
CA TRP A 66 3.16 -3.23 16.90
C TRP A 66 3.26 -4.76 16.81
N LEU A 67 2.99 -5.32 15.62
CA LEU A 67 3.17 -6.74 15.30
C LEU A 67 4.64 -7.20 15.31
N SER A 68 5.59 -6.31 15.07
CA SER A 68 7.03 -6.59 15.09
C SER A 68 7.66 -6.47 16.48
N GLU A 69 6.86 -6.19 17.52
CA GLU A 69 7.31 -6.00 18.90
C GLU A 69 8.48 -4.99 19.02
N GLY A 70 8.37 -3.86 18.33
CA GLY A 70 9.29 -2.74 18.47
C GLY A 70 10.48 -2.72 17.51
N ARG A 71 10.59 -3.67 16.56
CA ARG A 71 11.60 -3.57 15.48
C ARG A 71 11.16 -2.55 14.43
N THR A 72 11.89 -1.46 14.34
CA THR A 72 11.62 -0.30 13.45
C THR A 72 11.95 -0.56 11.98
N GLY A 73 12.86 -1.49 11.67
CA GLY A 73 13.33 -1.72 10.30
C GLY A 73 12.22 -2.04 9.28
N PRO A 74 11.34 -3.04 9.52
CA PRO A 74 10.30 -3.41 8.57
C PRO A 74 9.20 -2.35 8.39
N SER A 75 8.89 -1.58 9.43
CA SER A 75 7.83 -0.56 9.38
C SER A 75 8.24 0.66 8.55
N TRP A 76 9.51 1.08 8.60
CA TRP A 76 10.00 2.17 7.74
C TRP A 76 9.97 1.80 6.25
N VAL A 77 10.36 0.57 5.92
CA VAL A 77 10.32 0.09 4.52
C VAL A 77 8.88 0.01 4.01
N ALA A 78 7.95 -0.51 4.82
CA ALA A 78 6.53 -0.54 4.47
C ALA A 78 5.95 0.87 4.28
N LEU A 79 6.37 1.84 5.09
CA LEU A 79 5.94 3.24 4.98
C LEU A 79 6.43 3.89 3.67
N ILE A 80 7.69 3.66 3.26
CA ILE A 80 8.23 4.18 1.99
C ILE A 80 7.39 3.67 0.81
N PHE A 81 7.13 2.36 0.77
CA PHE A 81 6.32 1.78 -0.31
C PHE A 81 4.87 2.24 -0.27
N THR A 82 4.32 2.43 0.92
CA THR A 82 2.98 2.99 1.12
C THR A 82 2.87 4.41 0.57
N ILE A 83 3.85 5.27 0.85
CA ILE A 83 3.89 6.64 0.33
C ILE A 83 4.02 6.62 -1.19
N ALA A 84 4.91 5.78 -1.73
CA ALA A 84 5.06 5.63 -3.19
C ALA A 84 3.74 5.18 -3.86
N LEU A 85 3.06 4.20 -3.26
CA LEU A 85 1.74 3.74 -3.68
C LEU A 85 0.69 4.86 -3.63
N LEU A 86 0.69 5.66 -2.58
CA LEU A 86 -0.25 6.76 -2.44
C LEU A 86 -0.08 7.80 -3.57
N VAL A 87 1.18 8.18 -3.85
CA VAL A 87 1.50 9.16 -4.89
C VAL A 87 1.06 8.66 -6.26
N THR A 88 1.27 7.38 -6.57
CA THR A 88 0.88 6.85 -7.87
C THR A 88 -0.62 6.59 -8.02
N ALA A 89 -1.33 6.31 -6.92
CA ALA A 89 -2.79 6.10 -6.93
C ALA A 89 -3.58 7.32 -7.43
N VAL A 90 -3.04 8.53 -7.25
CA VAL A 90 -3.69 9.78 -7.65
C VAL A 90 -3.41 10.12 -9.12
N ALA A 91 -2.20 9.83 -9.61
CA ALA A 91 -1.77 10.23 -10.96
C ALA A 91 -2.18 9.23 -12.06
N VAL A 92 -2.07 7.93 -11.79
CA VAL A 92 -2.19 6.88 -12.84
C VAL A 92 -3.62 6.70 -13.39
N PRO A 93 -4.71 6.73 -12.58
CA PRO A 93 -6.05 6.45 -13.10
C PRO A 93 -6.54 7.49 -14.12
N GLY A 94 -6.26 8.77 -13.87
CA GLY A 94 -6.66 9.88 -14.77
C GLY A 94 -5.96 9.76 -16.13
N ASP A 95 -4.67 9.50 -16.13
CA ASP A 95 -3.89 9.37 -17.36
C ASP A 95 -4.28 8.11 -18.15
N ARG A 96 -4.53 6.98 -17.46
CA ARG A 96 -5.06 5.76 -18.09
C ARG A 96 -6.42 6.00 -18.75
N TYR A 97 -7.33 6.69 -18.06
CA TYR A 97 -8.64 7.04 -18.63
C TYR A 97 -8.50 7.93 -19.87
N MET A 98 -7.69 9.00 -19.78
CA MET A 98 -7.50 9.94 -20.88
C MET A 98 -6.82 9.28 -22.09
N ARG A 99 -5.90 8.33 -21.89
CA ARG A 99 -5.33 7.53 -23.00
C ARG A 99 -6.37 6.60 -23.66
N ALA A 100 -7.31 6.06 -22.89
CA ALA A 100 -8.26 5.07 -23.38
C ALA A 100 -9.51 5.70 -24.04
N VAL A 101 -9.99 6.82 -23.49
CA VAL A 101 -11.28 7.43 -23.85
C VAL A 101 -11.13 8.87 -24.33
N GLY A 102 -9.99 9.51 -24.05
CA GLY A 102 -9.76 10.89 -24.42
C GLY A 102 -9.69 11.09 -25.94
N THR A 103 -10.20 12.23 -26.39
CA THR A 103 -10.15 12.63 -27.79
C THR A 103 -9.03 13.63 -27.99
N PRO A 104 -8.12 13.41 -28.96
CA PRO A 104 -7.08 14.37 -29.29
C PRO A 104 -7.70 15.61 -29.95
N VAL A 105 -7.30 16.78 -29.47
CA VAL A 105 -7.75 18.09 -29.95
C VAL A 105 -6.52 18.99 -30.09
N THR A 106 -6.44 19.73 -31.20
CA THR A 106 -5.40 20.74 -31.38
C THR A 106 -5.84 22.04 -30.70
N ALA A 107 -5.02 22.52 -29.77
CA ALA A 107 -5.24 23.78 -29.08
C ALA A 107 -4.15 24.79 -29.44
N THR A 108 -4.49 26.07 -29.44
CA THR A 108 -3.54 27.16 -29.71
C THR A 108 -3.14 27.84 -28.41
N VAL A 109 -1.86 28.13 -28.24
CA VAL A 109 -1.36 28.89 -27.09
C VAL A 109 -1.84 30.34 -27.22
N SER A 110 -2.66 30.83 -26.29
CA SER A 110 -3.11 32.22 -26.30
C SER A 110 -2.27 33.12 -25.41
N ASP A 111 -1.77 32.60 -24.30
CA ASP A 111 -0.97 33.35 -23.33
C ASP A 111 0.04 32.45 -22.64
N VAL A 112 1.15 33.04 -22.21
CA VAL A 112 2.29 32.40 -21.57
C VAL A 112 2.71 33.23 -20.37
N SER A 113 2.84 32.58 -19.21
CA SER A 113 3.39 33.22 -18.01
C SER A 113 4.40 32.32 -17.33
N CYS A 114 5.53 32.86 -16.88
CA CYS A 114 6.44 32.10 -16.02
C CYS A 114 5.83 32.00 -14.61
N SER A 115 5.45 30.79 -14.21
CA SER A 115 4.85 30.47 -12.91
C SER A 115 5.88 30.48 -11.79
N TYR A 116 7.02 29.85 -12.06
CA TYR A 116 8.07 29.62 -11.09
C TYR A 116 9.43 29.62 -11.77
N GLU A 117 10.31 30.52 -11.35
CA GLU A 117 11.71 30.52 -11.76
C GLU A 117 12.54 29.80 -10.68
N ASN A 118 13.26 28.76 -11.08
CA ASN A 118 14.15 28.05 -10.17
C ASN A 118 15.48 28.80 -9.99
N ARG A 119 16.28 28.42 -8.98
CA ARG A 119 17.61 29.04 -8.72
C ARG A 119 18.61 28.93 -9.87
N SER A 120 18.35 28.09 -10.87
CA SER A 120 19.17 27.96 -12.08
C SER A 120 18.68 28.82 -13.25
N GLY A 121 17.70 29.71 -13.02
CA GLY A 121 17.12 30.58 -14.06
C GLY A 121 16.22 29.84 -15.05
N ARG A 122 15.70 28.65 -14.70
CA ARG A 122 14.72 27.93 -15.52
C ARG A 122 13.32 28.25 -15.04
N CYS A 123 12.49 28.74 -15.95
CA CYS A 123 11.07 28.98 -15.73
C CYS A 123 10.25 27.71 -15.97
N LEU A 124 9.25 27.48 -15.12
CA LEU A 124 8.10 26.64 -15.42
C LEU A 124 7.03 27.54 -16.01
N TYR A 125 6.67 27.32 -17.27
CA TYR A 125 5.73 28.15 -18.01
C TYR A 125 4.31 27.61 -17.86
N ASP A 126 3.41 28.49 -17.45
CA ASP A 126 1.96 28.28 -17.47
C ASP A 126 1.39 28.74 -18.80
N TYR A 127 0.59 27.88 -19.43
CA TYR A 127 -0.04 28.13 -20.71
C TYR A 127 -1.54 28.29 -20.57
N THR A 128 -2.06 29.35 -21.20
CA THR A 128 -3.49 29.43 -21.48
C THR A 128 -3.72 28.93 -22.90
N LEU A 129 -4.50 27.85 -23.04
CA LEU A 129 -4.78 27.22 -24.33
C LEU A 129 -6.19 27.55 -24.81
N ARG A 130 -6.36 27.79 -26.10
CA ARG A 130 -7.66 27.92 -26.76
C ARG A 130 -7.94 26.74 -27.65
N GLY A 131 -9.12 26.16 -27.51
CA GLY A 131 -9.62 25.10 -28.37
C GLY A 131 -9.88 25.58 -29.80
N PRO A 132 -10.21 24.64 -30.71
CA PRO A 132 -10.56 24.97 -32.10
C PRO A 132 -11.85 25.78 -32.22
N ASP A 133 -12.70 25.74 -31.19
CA ASP A 133 -13.90 26.56 -31.04
C ASP A 133 -13.60 27.99 -30.55
N GLY A 134 -12.33 28.33 -30.33
CA GLY A 134 -11.87 29.62 -29.84
C GLY A 134 -12.06 29.85 -28.34
N ARG A 135 -12.62 28.87 -27.60
CA ARG A 135 -12.80 28.96 -26.16
C ARG A 135 -11.54 28.58 -25.42
N THR A 136 -11.29 29.22 -24.28
CA THR A 136 -10.19 28.83 -23.40
C THR A 136 -10.47 27.45 -22.81
N LEU A 137 -9.52 26.54 -22.94
CA LEU A 137 -9.60 25.21 -22.36
C LEU A 137 -9.37 25.30 -20.85
N PRO A 138 -10.23 24.68 -20.02
CA PRO A 138 -10.04 24.65 -18.58
C PRO A 138 -8.88 23.72 -18.25
N GLY A 139 -7.90 24.17 -17.46
CA GLY A 139 -6.78 23.33 -17.05
C GLY A 139 -5.57 24.16 -16.63
N ALA A 140 -4.69 23.51 -15.88
CA ALA A 140 -3.34 24.01 -15.65
C ALA A 140 -2.40 23.28 -16.61
N PHE A 141 -1.95 23.99 -17.65
CA PHE A 141 -1.01 23.47 -18.62
C PHE A 141 0.36 24.04 -18.29
N GLN A 142 1.32 23.19 -17.94
CA GLN A 142 2.66 23.62 -17.53
C GLN A 142 3.71 22.85 -18.31
N ASP A 143 4.76 23.55 -18.74
CA ASP A 143 5.93 22.91 -19.33
C ASP A 143 7.21 23.69 -19.00
N THR A 144 8.33 23.01 -19.04
CA THR A 144 9.68 23.57 -18.95
C THR A 144 10.19 24.15 -20.27
N VAL A 145 9.58 23.75 -21.39
CA VAL A 145 9.85 24.30 -22.73
C VAL A 145 8.91 25.47 -22.97
N GLU A 146 9.41 26.61 -23.43
CA GLU A 146 8.60 27.78 -23.80
C GLU A 146 7.95 27.59 -25.18
N TYR A 147 6.62 27.71 -25.24
CA TYR A 147 5.87 27.71 -26.50
C TYR A 147 5.31 29.11 -26.78
N PRO A 148 5.67 29.77 -27.91
CA PRO A 148 5.22 31.12 -28.17
C PRO A 148 3.69 31.18 -28.40
N PRO A 149 3.02 32.29 -28.07
CA PRO A 149 1.62 32.50 -28.42
C PRO A 149 1.36 32.29 -29.93
N GLY A 150 0.26 31.62 -30.26
CA GLY A 150 -0.11 31.19 -31.62
C GLY A 150 0.43 29.81 -32.01
N SER A 151 1.33 29.22 -31.22
CA SER A 151 1.75 27.83 -31.43
C SER A 151 0.60 26.85 -31.20
N SER A 152 0.61 25.74 -31.95
CA SER A 152 -0.39 24.68 -31.84
C SER A 152 0.16 23.52 -31.04
N LEU A 153 -0.56 23.13 -29.99
CA LEU A 153 -0.23 22.01 -29.10
C LEU A 153 -1.30 20.92 -29.18
N SER A 154 -0.87 19.67 -29.06
CA SER A 154 -1.78 18.52 -28.99
C SER A 154 -2.23 18.32 -27.54
N VAL A 155 -3.54 18.41 -27.34
CA VAL A 155 -4.17 18.24 -26.03
C VAL A 155 -5.15 17.08 -26.13
N VAL A 156 -5.25 16.27 -25.09
CA VAL A 156 -6.28 15.23 -24.99
C VAL A 156 -7.38 15.77 -24.08
N ALA A 157 -8.60 15.82 -24.60
CA ALA A 157 -9.78 16.26 -23.86
C ALA A 157 -10.69 15.06 -23.55
N ASP A 158 -11.34 15.09 -22.39
CA ASP A 158 -12.36 14.11 -22.04
C ASP A 158 -13.65 14.42 -22.82
N PRO A 159 -14.18 13.51 -23.64
CA PRO A 159 -15.44 13.73 -24.37
C PRO A 159 -16.64 13.99 -23.44
N ARG A 160 -16.56 13.57 -22.18
CA ARG A 160 -17.61 13.80 -21.17
C ARG A 160 -17.42 15.08 -20.37
N GLY A 161 -16.28 15.75 -20.50
CA GLY A 161 -15.95 16.97 -19.76
C GLY A 161 -15.85 16.78 -18.24
N VAL A 162 -15.65 15.55 -17.75
CA VAL A 162 -15.49 15.24 -16.32
C VAL A 162 -14.06 15.52 -15.87
N ILE A 163 -13.08 15.19 -16.72
CA ILE A 163 -11.66 15.40 -16.45
C ILE A 163 -11.15 16.59 -17.27
N ALA A 164 -10.36 17.46 -16.62
CA ALA A 164 -9.73 18.58 -17.29
C ALA A 164 -8.78 18.09 -18.42
N PRO A 165 -8.78 18.74 -19.60
CA PRO A 165 -7.84 18.45 -20.68
C PRO A 165 -6.38 18.44 -20.22
N ARG A 166 -5.56 17.59 -20.86
CA ARG A 166 -4.13 17.43 -20.56
C ARG A 166 -3.29 17.46 -21.83
N LEU A 167 -2.04 17.90 -21.74
CA LEU A 167 -1.11 17.84 -22.87
C LEU A 167 -0.85 16.38 -23.26
N ALA A 168 -0.83 16.10 -24.55
CA ALA A 168 -0.55 14.74 -25.04
C ALA A 168 0.86 14.26 -24.63
N ALA A 169 1.83 15.18 -24.56
CA ALA A 169 3.19 14.89 -24.13
C ALA A 169 3.27 14.43 -22.66
N ASP A 170 2.45 15.02 -21.77
CA ASP A 170 2.38 14.61 -20.36
C ASP A 170 1.85 13.19 -20.23
N LEU A 171 0.84 12.86 -21.05
CA LEU A 171 0.25 11.53 -21.12
C LEU A 171 1.22 10.48 -21.65
N GLU A 172 2.21 10.81 -22.45
CA GLU A 172 3.22 9.83 -22.87
C GLU A 172 4.23 9.56 -21.75
N THR A 173 4.54 10.56 -20.93
CA THR A 173 5.58 10.48 -19.89
C THR A 173 5.14 9.69 -18.65
N THR A 174 3.85 9.41 -18.48
CA THR A 174 3.32 8.70 -17.29
C THR A 174 3.77 7.24 -17.13
N TRP A 175 4.40 6.61 -18.14
CA TRP A 175 4.86 5.22 -18.05
C TRP A 175 5.82 4.97 -16.86
N ILE A 176 6.57 5.99 -16.44
CA ILE A 176 7.44 5.93 -15.26
C ILE A 176 6.64 5.69 -13.98
N PHE A 177 5.46 6.32 -13.85
CA PHE A 177 4.59 6.11 -12.69
C PHE A 177 3.91 4.74 -12.70
N ASP A 178 3.60 4.19 -13.88
CA ASP A 178 3.10 2.81 -14.00
C ASP A 178 4.13 1.81 -13.44
N ILE A 179 5.41 1.96 -13.79
CA ILE A 179 6.51 1.11 -13.28
C ILE A 179 6.73 1.34 -11.78
N ALA A 180 6.78 2.60 -11.35
CA ALA A 180 6.95 2.94 -9.94
C ALA A 180 5.83 2.32 -9.07
N THR A 181 4.59 2.30 -9.57
CA THR A 181 3.46 1.66 -8.89
C THR A 181 3.67 0.17 -8.71
N LEU A 182 4.11 -0.53 -9.77
CA LEU A 182 4.37 -1.97 -9.72
C LEU A 182 5.50 -2.30 -8.74
N VAL A 183 6.60 -1.56 -8.79
CA VAL A 183 7.73 -1.73 -7.87
C VAL A 183 7.28 -1.47 -6.43
N ALA A 184 6.47 -0.43 -6.22
CA ALA A 184 5.97 -0.11 -4.88
C ALA A 184 5.05 -1.20 -4.32
N PHE A 185 4.17 -1.77 -5.16
CA PHE A 185 3.31 -2.89 -4.79
C PHE A 185 4.13 -4.13 -4.42
N ALA A 186 5.09 -4.50 -5.27
CA ALA A 186 5.94 -5.67 -5.05
C ALA A 186 6.77 -5.52 -3.76
N GLY A 187 7.36 -4.34 -3.55
CA GLY A 187 8.12 -4.03 -2.34
C GLY A 187 7.28 -4.06 -1.08
N PHE A 188 6.07 -3.50 -1.11
CA PHE A 188 5.13 -3.56 0.01
C PHE A 188 4.75 -5.01 0.35
N ALA A 189 4.37 -5.81 -0.65
CA ALA A 189 3.99 -7.20 -0.45
C ALA A 189 5.14 -8.03 0.15
N ALA A 190 6.36 -7.87 -0.37
CA ALA A 190 7.54 -8.53 0.16
C ALA A 190 7.79 -8.16 1.63
N THR A 191 7.64 -6.87 1.98
CA THR A 191 7.84 -6.37 3.34
C THR A 191 6.81 -6.94 4.32
N ALA A 192 5.54 -7.00 3.91
CA ALA A 192 4.46 -7.59 4.71
C ALA A 192 4.70 -9.08 4.97
N VAL A 193 5.12 -9.83 3.95
CA VAL A 193 5.49 -11.25 4.08
C VAL A 193 6.66 -11.42 5.06
N LEU A 194 7.71 -10.60 4.92
CA LEU A 194 8.88 -10.67 5.80
C LEU A 194 8.52 -10.41 7.26
N ALA A 195 7.69 -9.39 7.52
CA ALA A 195 7.22 -9.05 8.86
C ALA A 195 6.42 -10.20 9.49
N ALA A 196 5.54 -10.84 8.71
CA ALA A 196 4.76 -11.98 9.19
C ALA A 196 5.62 -13.20 9.51
N VAL A 197 6.60 -13.52 8.66
CA VAL A 197 7.53 -14.65 8.88
C VAL A 197 8.38 -14.43 10.13
N LEU A 198 8.90 -13.21 10.32
CA LEU A 198 9.68 -12.85 11.51
C LEU A 198 8.83 -12.91 12.79
N GLY A 199 7.59 -12.43 12.74
CA GLY A 199 6.66 -12.51 13.86
C GLY A 199 6.32 -13.95 14.25
N GLU A 200 6.15 -14.85 13.28
CA GLU A 200 5.84 -16.25 13.57
C GLU A 200 7.02 -17.02 14.16
N ARG A 201 8.26 -16.78 13.70
CA ARG A 201 9.46 -17.39 14.29
C ARG A 201 9.59 -17.05 15.78
N ARG A 202 9.40 -15.79 16.14
CA ARG A 202 9.52 -15.35 17.54
C ARG A 202 8.42 -15.89 18.44
N ARG A 203 7.18 -16.01 17.95
CA ARG A 203 6.10 -16.68 18.70
C ARG A 203 6.43 -18.14 19.00
N ARG A 204 7.10 -18.85 18.07
CA ARG A 204 7.57 -20.21 18.30
C ARG A 204 8.69 -20.26 19.33
N GLU A 205 9.63 -19.32 19.30
CA GLU A 205 10.69 -19.19 20.31
C GLU A 205 10.13 -18.91 21.71
N LEU A 206 9.17 -17.99 21.84
CA LEU A 206 8.49 -17.70 23.10
C LEU A 206 7.68 -18.88 23.61
N ALA A 207 6.97 -19.60 22.72
CA ALA A 207 6.23 -20.81 23.08
C ALA A 207 7.16 -21.95 23.53
N ALA A 208 8.32 -22.12 22.88
CA ALA A 208 9.34 -23.08 23.29
C ALA A 208 9.89 -22.74 24.68
N THR A 209 10.20 -21.46 24.93
CA THR A 209 10.72 -21.00 26.22
C THR A 209 9.69 -21.12 27.36
N ALA A 210 8.39 -20.92 27.05
CA ALA A 210 7.29 -21.12 28.00
C ALA A 210 7.04 -22.62 28.29
N GLY A 211 7.19 -23.49 27.29
CA GLY A 211 7.17 -24.95 27.43
C GLY A 211 8.30 -25.49 28.30
N GLU A 212 9.50 -24.91 28.16
CA GLU A 212 10.67 -25.24 28.98
C GLU A 212 10.40 -24.91 30.46
N ARG A 213 9.85 -23.72 30.76
CA ARG A 213 9.52 -23.29 32.14
C ARG A 213 8.42 -24.13 32.79
N THR A 214 7.46 -24.63 32.01
CA THR A 214 6.41 -25.52 32.52
C THR A 214 6.91 -26.95 32.75
N ARG A 215 7.91 -27.43 31.99
CA ARG A 215 8.59 -28.70 32.26
C ARG A 215 9.47 -28.67 33.50
N VAL A 216 10.22 -27.59 33.72
CA VAL A 216 11.07 -27.42 34.91
C VAL A 216 10.24 -27.30 36.19
N ARG A 217 9.00 -26.82 36.10
CA ARG A 217 8.05 -26.75 37.22
C ARG A 217 7.21 -28.02 37.41
N LYS A 218 7.73 -29.19 37.01
CA LYS A 218 7.26 -30.47 37.54
C LYS A 218 8.26 -30.92 38.61
N PRO A 219 8.14 -30.46 39.87
CA PRO A 219 8.93 -31.06 40.94
C PRO A 219 8.56 -32.54 40.97
N GLY A 220 9.58 -33.40 40.96
CA GLY A 220 9.40 -34.82 41.18
C GLY A 220 8.56 -35.01 42.44
N GLY A 221 7.32 -35.48 42.26
CA GLY A 221 6.54 -36.09 43.33
C GLY A 221 7.15 -37.44 43.65
N GLY A 222 8.36 -37.40 44.21
CA GLY A 222 9.02 -38.56 44.81
C GLY A 222 8.33 -38.90 46.12
N SER A 223 7.82 -40.12 46.17
CA SER A 223 8.07 -41.09 47.24
C SER A 223 7.94 -40.64 48.71
N GLY A 224 6.91 -41.18 49.36
CA GLY A 224 7.11 -41.89 50.63
C GLY A 224 6.87 -41.13 51.92
N ALA A 225 5.85 -41.56 52.69
CA ALA A 225 6.05 -42.02 54.06
C ALA A 225 4.75 -42.57 54.65
N LYS A 226 4.77 -43.86 54.97
CA LYS A 226 3.92 -44.52 55.98
C LYS A 226 3.75 -43.62 57.21
N ARG A 227 2.51 -43.50 57.70
CA ARG A 227 2.26 -43.37 59.14
C ARG A 227 0.97 -44.08 59.51
N GLY A 228 1.10 -45.39 59.76
CA GLY A 228 0.17 -46.07 60.64
C GLY A 228 0.30 -45.49 62.05
N SER A 229 -0.84 -45.19 62.67
CA SER A 229 -0.94 -45.03 64.12
C SER A 229 -2.38 -45.32 64.50
N GLY A 230 -2.64 -46.58 64.83
CA GLY A 230 -3.80 -46.93 65.62
C GLY A 230 -3.68 -46.28 67.00
N ARG A 231 -4.70 -45.55 67.43
CA ARG A 231 -4.85 -45.17 68.84
C ARG A 231 -6.32 -45.22 69.27
N LYS A 232 -6.66 -46.40 69.80
CA LYS A 232 -7.19 -46.63 71.16
C LYS A 232 -8.29 -45.66 71.66
N LYS A 233 -9.49 -46.27 71.83
CA LYS A 233 -10.39 -46.23 73.00
C LYS A 233 -10.53 -44.92 73.80
N ARG A 234 -11.75 -44.39 73.80
CA ARG A 234 -12.57 -43.88 74.94
C ARG A 234 -13.95 -43.53 74.34
N GLY A 235 -15.12 -43.95 74.80
CA GLY A 235 -15.53 -44.50 76.09
C GLY A 235 -16.43 -43.51 76.82
N ARG A 236 -17.72 -43.45 76.46
CA ARG A 236 -18.93 -43.38 77.30
C ARG A 236 -20.12 -42.94 76.48
#